data_AF-W5SAM9-F1
#
_entry.id   AF-W5SAM9-F1
#
_cell.length_a   1.000
_cell.length_b   1.000
_cell.length_c   1.000
_cell.angle_alpha   90.00
_cell.angle_beta   90.00
_cell.angle_gamma   90.00
#
_symmetry.space_group_name_H-M   'P 1'
#
loop_
_entity.id
_entity.type
_entity.pdbx_description
1 polymer ?
#
loop_
_entity_poly.entity_id
_entity_poly.type
_entity_poly.pdbx_seq_one_letter_code
_entity_poly.pdbx_strand_id
1 'polypeptide(L)'
;MKNFDMLLLLVLLVLFIVFIMFYWNQDIKHNSRLLEDLALSEVQVVTKEDLSSLEGEQLEDVQSVSPNKENGADDTDLLLNLPVLTKTKEEAYDGLEGRVRESKNKFLDMSFQFAKGKHQFSIPFFERFAKFDGDAKKDIVYASLGYDIKVIRKLETLVNKIDPNVPSYLSGLDKRIASDLLDILYNVTYYVKEIVLNNHLNFFNLDKIKINNAVLSEDIVAIDTYLETLIQLRENLIPKLCLYISQAAAKPGKAAMEAELKKITDQNGEIRQAVGKMMAISKTIEDLVNVQVQP
;
A
#
# COMPACT_ATOMS: atom_id res chain seq x y z
N MET A 1 7.60 -50.83 12.54
CA MET A 1 6.83 -49.56 12.64
C MET A 1 7.72 -48.31 12.79
N LYS A 2 8.89 -48.33 13.45
CA LYS A 2 9.74 -47.12 13.61
C LYS A 2 10.33 -46.52 12.31
N ASN A 3 10.52 -47.31 11.26
CA ASN A 3 11.15 -46.83 10.02
C ASN A 3 10.18 -46.06 9.10
N PHE A 4 8.87 -46.22 9.29
CA PHE A 4 7.85 -45.56 8.46
C PHE A 4 7.68 -44.09 8.86
N ASP A 5 7.73 -43.80 10.16
CA ASP A 5 7.69 -42.42 10.68
C ASP A 5 8.90 -41.59 10.25
N MET A 6 10.09 -42.20 10.23
CA MET A 6 11.31 -41.50 9.81
C MET A 6 11.27 -41.15 8.32
N LEU A 7 10.72 -42.03 7.47
CA LEU A 7 10.56 -41.79 6.05
C LEU A 7 9.54 -40.67 5.78
N LEU A 8 8.41 -40.67 6.50
CA LEU A 8 7.38 -39.65 6.38
C LEU A 8 7.89 -38.26 6.80
N LEU A 9 8.65 -38.20 7.90
CA LEU A 9 9.26 -36.97 8.38
C LEU A 9 10.26 -36.40 7.35
N LEU A 10 11.07 -37.27 6.73
CA LEU A 10 12.04 -36.88 5.70
C LEU A 10 11.32 -36.30 4.47
N VAL A 11 10.23 -36.93 4.02
CA VAL A 11 9.44 -36.47 2.87
C VAL A 11 8.79 -35.11 3.16
N LEU A 12 8.21 -34.91 4.36
CA LEU A 12 7.64 -33.62 4.76
C LEU A 12 8.69 -32.52 4.83
N LEU A 13 9.90 -32.82 5.30
CA LEU A 13 10.99 -31.87 5.40
C LEU A 13 11.52 -31.44 4.03
N VAL A 14 11.62 -32.38 3.08
CA VAL A 14 11.96 -32.08 1.68
C VAL A 14 10.88 -31.22 1.02
N LEU A 15 9.60 -31.56 1.21
CA LEU A 15 8.49 -30.75 0.67
C LEU A 15 8.47 -29.33 1.26
N PHE A 16 8.79 -29.18 2.54
CA PHE A 16 8.89 -27.89 3.20
C PHE A 16 10.05 -27.04 2.66
N ILE A 17 11.22 -27.64 2.42
CA ILE A 17 12.35 -26.95 1.79
C ILE A 17 12.01 -26.54 0.36
N VAL A 18 11.38 -27.42 -0.43
CA VAL A 18 10.94 -27.09 -1.80
C VAL A 18 9.90 -25.97 -1.78
N PHE A 19 8.98 -25.97 -0.81
CA PHE A 19 8.00 -24.91 -0.62
C PHE A 19 8.67 -23.57 -0.29
N ILE A 20 9.62 -23.54 0.65
CA ILE A 20 10.40 -22.33 0.98
C ILE A 20 11.17 -21.82 -0.22
N MET A 21 11.90 -22.70 -0.93
CA MET A 21 12.67 -22.31 -2.11
C MET A 21 11.78 -21.78 -3.23
N PHE A 22 10.59 -22.37 -3.43
CA PHE A 22 9.65 -21.91 -4.45
C PHE A 22 9.01 -20.56 -4.08
N TYR A 23 8.68 -20.34 -2.80
CA TYR A 23 8.12 -19.07 -2.32
C TYR A 23 9.14 -17.93 -2.39
N TRP A 24 10.36 -18.17 -1.88
CA TRP A 24 11.45 -17.18 -1.97
C TRP A 24 11.87 -16.88 -3.40
N ASN A 25 11.84 -17.86 -4.30
CA ASN A 25 12.18 -17.61 -5.71
C ASN A 25 11.09 -16.82 -6.45
N GLN A 26 9.83 -16.87 -6.02
CA GLN A 26 8.78 -15.98 -6.55
C GLN A 26 8.95 -14.55 -6.03
N ASP A 27 9.29 -14.36 -4.76
CA ASP A 27 9.55 -13.03 -4.18
C ASP A 27 10.75 -12.34 -4.85
N ILE A 28 11.85 -13.06 -5.11
CA ILE A 28 13.05 -12.48 -5.74
C ILE A 28 12.76 -12.03 -7.19
N LYS A 29 12.02 -12.85 -7.96
CA LYS A 29 11.72 -12.56 -9.37
C LYS A 29 10.67 -11.45 -9.54
N HIS A 30 9.81 -11.22 -8.55
CA HIS A 30 8.88 -10.10 -8.54
C HIS A 30 9.54 -8.79 -8.08
N ASN A 31 10.42 -8.85 -7.07
CA ASN A 31 11.16 -7.67 -6.62
C ASN A 31 12.10 -7.12 -7.70
N SER A 32 12.75 -7.99 -8.48
CA SER A 32 13.66 -7.52 -9.54
C SER A 32 12.91 -6.77 -10.65
N ARG A 33 11.71 -7.21 -11.03
CA ARG A 33 10.88 -6.53 -12.03
C ARG A 33 10.27 -5.22 -11.51
N LEU A 34 9.86 -5.18 -10.25
CA LEU A 34 9.34 -3.95 -9.63
C LEU A 34 10.43 -2.88 -9.47
N LEU A 35 11.67 -3.27 -9.15
CA LEU A 35 12.82 -2.36 -9.13
C LEU A 35 13.19 -1.84 -10.54
N GLU A 36 13.09 -2.71 -11.56
CA GLU A 36 13.32 -2.34 -12.96
C GLU A 36 12.23 -1.38 -13.48
N ASP A 37 10.96 -1.62 -13.15
CA ASP A 37 9.84 -0.74 -13.51
C ASP A 37 9.86 0.61 -12.75
N LEU A 38 10.36 0.63 -11.50
CA LEU A 38 10.58 1.86 -10.73
C LEU A 38 11.74 2.70 -11.31
N ALA A 39 12.84 2.05 -11.71
CA ALA A 39 13.96 2.72 -12.38
C ALA A 39 13.55 3.29 -13.74
N LEU A 40 12.70 2.58 -14.50
CA LEU A 40 12.17 3.07 -15.79
C LEU A 40 11.17 4.22 -15.62
N SER A 41 10.37 4.21 -14.54
CA SER A 41 9.46 5.30 -14.18
C SER A 41 10.21 6.58 -13.80
N GLU A 42 11.40 6.48 -13.22
CA GLU A 42 12.21 7.63 -12.83
C GLU A 42 12.90 8.26 -14.06
N VAL A 43 13.26 7.44 -15.06
CA VAL A 43 13.86 7.89 -16.32
C VAL A 43 12.84 8.58 -17.25
N GLN A 44 11.56 8.22 -17.20
CA GLN A 44 10.52 8.85 -18.04
C GLN A 44 10.01 10.21 -17.53
N VAL A 45 10.37 10.63 -16.31
CA VAL A 45 10.06 11.99 -15.82
C VAL A 45 11.08 13.01 -16.34
N VAL A 46 12.19 12.55 -16.95
CA VAL A 46 13.21 13.40 -17.60
C VAL A 46 13.32 13.04 -19.09
N THR A 47 12.22 13.18 -19.83
CA THR A 47 12.24 13.47 -21.27
C THR A 47 10.85 13.92 -21.71
N LYS A 48 10.60 15.23 -21.56
CA LYS A 48 9.50 15.92 -22.26
C LYS A 48 10.11 16.67 -23.45
N GLU A 49 10.32 15.96 -24.54
CA GLU A 49 10.26 16.53 -25.88
C GLU A 49 9.23 15.70 -26.64
N ASP A 50 8.02 16.26 -26.77
CA ASP A 50 7.17 16.17 -27.97
C ASP A 50 5.81 16.78 -27.66
N LEU A 51 5.67 18.06 -28.01
CA LEU A 51 4.38 18.67 -28.29
C LEU A 51 4.58 19.85 -29.25
N SER A 52 4.92 19.50 -30.49
CA SER A 52 4.80 20.38 -31.65
C SER A 52 3.97 19.69 -32.72
N SER A 53 2.65 19.88 -32.67
CA SER A 53 1.79 19.91 -33.86
C SER A 53 0.36 20.20 -33.45
N LEU A 54 -0.12 21.41 -33.75
CA LEU A 54 -1.40 21.66 -34.42
C LEU A 54 -1.63 23.18 -34.46
N GLU A 55 -1.06 23.81 -35.49
CA GLU A 55 -1.64 25.01 -36.10
C GLU A 55 -2.86 24.62 -36.94
N GLY A 56 -3.88 25.47 -36.93
CA GLY A 56 -5.05 25.38 -37.80
C GLY A 56 -6.11 26.47 -37.55
N GLU A 57 -5.85 27.67 -38.09
CA GLU A 57 -6.77 28.68 -38.68
C GLU A 57 -7.84 29.41 -37.82
N GLN A 58 -7.67 30.74 -37.62
CA GLN A 58 -8.33 31.91 -38.29
C GLN A 58 -9.70 32.31 -37.65
N LEU A 59 -10.13 33.57 -37.42
CA LEU A 59 -9.82 34.95 -37.87
C LEU A 59 -10.57 35.94 -36.91
N GLU A 60 -9.98 37.08 -36.51
CA GLU A 60 -10.44 38.50 -36.67
C GLU A 60 -10.52 39.14 -35.25
N ASP A 61 -10.22 40.40 -34.92
CA ASP A 61 -9.64 41.61 -35.52
C ASP A 61 -9.39 42.62 -34.35
N VAL A 62 -8.61 43.68 -34.61
CA VAL A 62 -8.53 44.99 -33.92
C VAL A 62 -7.38 45.25 -32.91
N GLN A 63 -6.32 45.87 -33.45
CA GLN A 63 -5.59 47.10 -33.02
C GLN A 63 -5.28 47.32 -31.51
N SER A 64 -4.05 47.58 -31.06
CA SER A 64 -3.19 48.71 -31.46
C SER A 64 -1.87 48.76 -30.65
N VAL A 65 -0.87 49.44 -31.25
CA VAL A 65 0.35 50.09 -30.66
C VAL A 65 1.65 49.28 -30.50
N SER A 66 2.68 49.80 -31.15
CA SER A 66 4.10 49.44 -31.28
C SER A 66 4.96 50.55 -30.61
N PRO A 67 6.32 50.60 -30.60
CA PRO A 67 7.40 49.60 -30.72
C PRO A 67 8.59 49.79 -29.72
N ASN A 68 9.52 48.81 -29.71
CA ASN A 68 11.01 48.89 -29.64
C ASN A 68 11.60 47.87 -28.63
N LYS A 69 12.23 46.76 -29.08
CA LYS A 69 13.63 46.60 -29.59
C LYS A 69 14.68 47.14 -28.59
N GLU A 70 15.74 46.45 -28.19
CA GLU A 70 16.38 45.20 -28.63
C GLU A 70 17.49 44.85 -27.60
N ASN A 71 17.85 43.57 -27.54
CA ASN A 71 19.16 43.00 -27.20
C ASN A 71 19.64 42.85 -25.74
N GLY A 72 20.08 41.62 -25.45
CA GLY A 72 21.20 41.37 -24.54
C GLY A 72 21.00 40.15 -23.65
N ALA A 73 21.45 38.99 -24.13
CA ALA A 73 21.55 37.76 -23.36
C ALA A 73 22.49 37.91 -22.16
N ASP A 74 22.11 37.36 -21.01
CA ASP A 74 23.04 36.71 -20.09
C ASP A 74 22.28 35.58 -19.38
N ASP A 75 22.47 34.37 -19.90
CA ASP A 75 22.22 33.13 -19.17
C ASP A 75 23.18 33.08 -17.98
N THR A 76 22.75 32.45 -16.89
CA THR A 76 23.53 32.07 -15.69
C THR A 76 23.33 32.95 -14.43
N ASP A 77 22.10 33.18 -13.94
CA ASP A 77 21.96 33.46 -12.48
C ASP A 77 20.57 33.28 -11.83
N LEU A 78 19.77 32.28 -12.20
CA LEU A 78 18.50 32.01 -11.49
C LEU A 78 18.21 30.51 -11.22
N LEU A 79 19.27 29.70 -11.06
CA LEU A 79 19.18 28.34 -10.51
C LEU A 79 19.87 28.21 -9.14
N LEU A 80 19.96 29.29 -8.39
CA LEU A 80 20.42 29.26 -7.00
C LEU A 80 19.40 30.02 -6.15
N ASN A 81 18.71 29.28 -5.28
CA ASN A 81 17.86 29.70 -4.16
C ASN A 81 16.46 29.08 -4.19
N LEU A 82 16.37 27.75 -4.26
CA LEU A 82 15.41 27.09 -3.37
C LEU A 82 16.06 27.14 -1.98
N PRO A 83 15.45 27.76 -0.96
CA PRO A 83 15.92 27.59 0.40
C PRO A 83 15.67 26.12 0.74
N VAL A 84 16.71 25.29 0.61
CA VAL A 84 16.77 24.01 1.31
C VAL A 84 16.77 24.41 2.77
N LEU A 85 15.57 24.45 3.36
CA LEU A 85 15.42 24.54 4.80
C LEU A 85 16.00 23.23 5.33
N THR A 86 17.30 23.25 5.61
CA THR A 86 17.99 22.14 6.25
C THR A 86 17.42 22.04 7.64
N LYS A 87 16.40 21.19 7.81
CA LYS A 87 15.85 20.89 9.12
C LYS A 87 16.99 20.40 9.99
N THR A 88 17.10 20.95 11.19
CA THR A 88 17.96 20.37 12.21
C THR A 88 17.48 18.94 12.50
N LYS A 89 18.37 18.09 13.02
CA LYS A 89 18.00 16.72 13.40
C LYS A 89 16.84 16.69 14.38
N GLU A 90 16.79 17.64 15.32
CA GLU A 90 15.72 17.76 16.30
C GLU A 90 14.38 18.11 15.63
N GLU A 91 14.35 19.10 14.74
CA GLU A 91 13.15 19.45 13.98
C GLU A 91 12.66 18.31 13.07
N ALA A 92 13.58 17.58 12.44
CA ALA A 92 13.25 16.41 11.63
C ALA A 92 12.65 15.29 12.50
N TYR A 93 13.26 15.03 13.65
CA TYR A 93 12.76 14.03 14.61
C TYR A 93 11.38 14.38 15.15
N ASP A 94 11.19 15.62 15.59
CA ASP A 94 9.91 16.08 16.13
C ASP A 94 8.78 15.98 15.10
N GLY A 95 9.09 16.27 13.83
CA GLY A 95 8.17 16.05 12.71
C GLY A 95 7.76 14.59 12.54
N LEU A 96 8.74 13.69 12.48
CA LEU A 96 8.50 12.25 12.36
C LEU A 96 7.72 11.70 13.56
N GLU A 97 8.13 12.03 14.78
CA GLU A 97 7.47 11.59 16.02
C GLU A 97 6.02 12.09 16.06
N GLY A 98 5.81 13.36 15.71
CA GLY A 98 4.48 13.97 15.60
C GLY A 98 3.58 13.19 14.65
N ARG A 99 4.06 12.89 13.44
CA ARG A 99 3.29 12.14 12.44
C ARG A 99 3.00 10.71 12.86
N VAL A 100 3.96 10.01 13.46
CA VAL A 100 3.75 8.65 13.97
C VAL A 100 2.67 8.66 15.05
N ARG A 101 2.74 9.61 15.98
CA ARG A 101 1.75 9.78 17.05
C ARG A 101 0.36 10.07 16.50
N GLU A 102 0.24 11.05 15.60
CA GLU A 102 -1.02 11.42 14.95
C GLU A 102 -1.63 10.21 14.22
N SER A 103 -0.82 9.50 13.43
CA SER A 103 -1.26 8.34 12.66
C SER A 103 -1.75 7.21 13.56
N LYS A 104 -1.03 6.91 14.64
CA LYS A 104 -1.45 5.91 15.64
C LYS A 104 -2.77 6.30 16.31
N ASN A 105 -2.89 7.55 16.74
CA ASN A 105 -4.11 8.07 17.35
C ASN A 105 -5.29 7.99 16.39
N LYS A 106 -5.10 8.35 15.11
CA LYS A 106 -6.14 8.22 14.08
C LYS A 106 -6.65 6.78 13.96
N PHE A 107 -5.77 5.78 13.95
CA PHE A 107 -6.19 4.37 13.94
C PHE A 107 -6.95 3.97 15.20
N LEU A 108 -6.46 4.38 16.38
CA LEU A 108 -7.09 4.08 17.67
C LEU A 108 -8.48 4.71 17.77
N ASP A 109 -8.62 5.98 17.42
CA ASP A 109 -9.88 6.72 17.48
C ASP A 109 -10.91 6.09 16.55
N MET A 110 -10.54 5.80 15.30
CA MET A 110 -11.46 5.17 14.35
C MET A 110 -11.89 3.76 14.82
N SER A 111 -10.94 2.95 15.31
CA SER A 111 -11.25 1.61 15.83
C SER A 111 -12.14 1.68 17.07
N PHE A 112 -11.88 2.64 17.98
CA PHE A 112 -12.70 2.86 19.17
C PHE A 112 -14.13 3.28 18.82
N GLN A 113 -14.30 4.24 17.90
CA GLN A 113 -15.63 4.67 17.45
C GLN A 113 -16.39 3.53 16.78
N PHE A 114 -15.71 2.73 15.96
CA PHE A 114 -16.29 1.54 15.33
C PHE A 114 -16.73 0.49 16.36
N ALA A 115 -15.88 0.17 17.34
CA ALA A 115 -16.17 -0.78 18.41
C ALA A 115 -17.35 -0.32 19.31
N LYS A 116 -17.46 0.99 19.58
CA LYS A 116 -18.56 1.58 20.35
C LYS A 116 -19.93 1.32 19.69
N GLY A 117 -19.97 1.21 18.37
CA GLY A 117 -21.17 0.85 17.62
C GLY A 117 -21.67 -0.58 17.85
N LYS A 118 -20.89 -1.43 18.54
CA LYS A 118 -21.19 -2.85 18.83
C LYS A 118 -21.64 -3.63 17.59
N HIS A 119 -21.02 -3.33 16.46
CA HIS A 119 -21.32 -4.01 15.21
C HIS A 119 -20.83 -5.46 15.27
N GLN A 120 -21.65 -6.37 14.78
CA GLN A 120 -21.30 -7.78 14.64
C GLN A 120 -21.35 -8.14 13.16
N PHE A 121 -20.26 -8.71 12.67
CA PHE A 121 -20.13 -9.22 11.32
C PHE A 121 -19.72 -10.69 11.40
N SER A 122 -20.39 -11.53 10.63
CA SER A 122 -20.08 -12.94 10.48
C SER A 122 -19.52 -13.17 9.09
N ILE A 123 -18.20 -13.25 9.00
CA ILE A 123 -17.47 -13.56 7.76
C ILE A 123 -16.75 -14.90 7.98
N PRO A 124 -17.42 -16.05 7.83
CA PRO A 124 -16.88 -17.37 8.18
C PRO A 124 -15.64 -17.73 7.36
N PHE A 125 -15.47 -17.11 6.20
CA PHE A 125 -14.29 -17.32 5.36
C PHE A 125 -13.00 -16.81 6.04
N PHE A 126 -13.08 -15.90 7.02
CA PHE A 126 -11.92 -15.54 7.85
C PHE A 126 -11.37 -16.72 8.64
N GLU A 127 -12.25 -17.57 9.17
CA GLU A 127 -11.88 -18.71 10.04
C GLU A 127 -11.06 -19.78 9.28
N ARG A 128 -10.98 -19.68 7.95
CA ARG A 128 -10.19 -20.57 7.10
C ARG A 128 -8.72 -20.20 7.02
N PHE A 129 -8.33 -19.00 7.46
CA PHE A 129 -6.95 -18.54 7.36
C PHE A 129 -6.45 -18.05 8.71
N ALA A 130 -5.33 -18.62 9.16
CA ALA A 130 -4.68 -18.23 10.41
C ALA A 130 -4.34 -16.73 10.48
N LYS A 131 -4.11 -16.08 9.34
CA LYS A 131 -3.84 -14.62 9.30
C LYS A 131 -5.00 -13.75 9.76
N PHE A 132 -6.22 -14.30 9.84
CA PHE A 132 -7.43 -13.62 10.33
C PHE A 132 -7.87 -14.11 11.72
N ASP A 133 -7.02 -14.88 12.41
CA ASP A 133 -7.33 -15.37 13.75
C ASP A 133 -7.31 -14.21 14.76
N GLY A 134 -8.39 -14.08 15.52
CA GLY A 134 -8.62 -13.00 16.48
C GLY A 134 -9.16 -11.69 15.92
N ASP A 135 -9.83 -10.93 16.79
CA ASP A 135 -10.53 -9.69 16.42
C ASP A 135 -9.59 -8.59 15.93
N ALA A 136 -8.36 -8.53 16.46
CA ALA A 136 -7.35 -7.56 16.03
C ALA A 136 -6.96 -7.74 14.55
N LYS A 137 -6.94 -8.97 14.04
CA LYS A 137 -6.62 -9.24 12.63
C LYS A 137 -7.81 -8.96 11.71
N LYS A 138 -9.03 -9.17 12.19
CA LYS A 138 -10.26 -8.78 11.48
C LYS A 138 -10.42 -7.26 11.42
N ASP A 139 -10.04 -6.54 12.47
CA ASP A 139 -10.02 -5.07 12.54
C ASP A 139 -9.16 -4.45 11.41
N ILE A 140 -8.04 -5.07 11.04
CA ILE A 140 -7.20 -4.62 9.91
C ILE A 140 -8.00 -4.58 8.59
N VAL A 141 -8.85 -5.58 8.35
CA VAL A 141 -9.72 -5.65 7.17
C VAL A 141 -10.84 -4.59 7.24
N TYR A 142 -11.40 -4.33 8.42
CA TYR A 142 -12.40 -3.27 8.57
C TYR A 142 -11.78 -1.87 8.37
N ALA A 143 -10.57 -1.68 8.88
CA ALA A 143 -9.81 -0.46 8.70
C ALA A 143 -9.45 -0.17 7.24
N SER A 144 -9.25 -1.19 6.39
CA SER A 144 -8.98 -0.97 4.96
C SER A 144 -10.20 -0.49 4.18
N LEU A 145 -11.38 -0.54 4.81
CA LEU A 145 -12.65 -0.02 4.29
C LEU A 145 -13.05 1.28 5.00
N GLY A 146 -12.12 1.92 5.72
CA GLY A 146 -12.38 3.12 6.49
C GLY A 146 -13.43 2.93 7.59
N TYR A 147 -13.64 1.69 8.05
CA TYR A 147 -14.70 1.32 8.97
C TYR A 147 -16.12 1.65 8.47
N ASP A 148 -16.34 1.74 7.15
CA ASP A 148 -17.68 1.94 6.59
C ASP A 148 -18.54 0.69 6.80
N ILE A 149 -19.45 0.78 7.77
CA ILE A 149 -20.37 -0.30 8.17
C ILE A 149 -21.19 -0.82 6.98
N LYS A 150 -21.64 0.06 6.08
CA LYS A 150 -22.46 -0.35 4.93
C LYS A 150 -21.63 -1.16 3.95
N VAL A 151 -20.39 -0.76 3.72
CA VAL A 151 -19.46 -1.49 2.85
C VAL A 151 -19.05 -2.82 3.47
N ILE A 152 -18.77 -2.85 4.78
CA ILE A 152 -18.41 -4.09 5.49
C ILE A 152 -19.56 -5.11 5.43
N ARG A 153 -20.83 -4.69 5.58
CA ARG A 153 -22.00 -5.58 5.38
C ARG A 153 -22.10 -6.12 3.95
N LYS A 154 -21.74 -5.31 2.95
CA LYS A 154 -21.69 -5.77 1.56
C LYS A 154 -20.57 -6.78 1.34
N LEU A 155 -19.40 -6.56 1.94
CA LEU A 155 -18.31 -7.54 1.94
C LEU A 155 -18.74 -8.86 2.58
N GLU A 156 -19.36 -8.82 3.76
CA GLU A 156 -19.94 -9.98 4.43
C GLU A 156 -20.92 -10.72 3.51
N THR A 157 -21.86 -9.99 2.89
CA THR A 157 -22.83 -10.58 1.95
C THR A 157 -22.16 -11.26 0.77
N LEU A 158 -21.11 -10.67 0.21
CA LEU A 158 -20.35 -11.25 -0.91
C LEU A 158 -19.62 -12.52 -0.50
N VAL A 159 -18.91 -12.48 0.63
CA VAL A 159 -18.10 -13.59 1.13
C VAL A 159 -18.98 -14.75 1.61
N ASN A 160 -20.19 -14.48 2.11
CA ASN A 160 -21.17 -15.50 2.49
C ASN A 160 -21.78 -16.25 1.28
N LYS A 161 -21.54 -15.80 0.05
CA LYS A 161 -21.89 -16.57 -1.17
C LYS A 161 -20.89 -17.70 -1.46
N ILE A 162 -19.83 -17.81 -0.67
CA ILE A 162 -18.86 -18.90 -0.81
C ILE A 162 -19.45 -20.15 -0.19
N ASP A 163 -19.68 -21.17 -1.02
CA ASP A 163 -20.06 -22.48 -0.51
C ASP A 163 -18.77 -23.29 -0.22
N PRO A 164 -18.52 -23.62 1.06
CA PRO A 164 -17.34 -24.37 1.46
C PRO A 164 -17.30 -25.81 0.92
N ASN A 165 -18.47 -26.42 0.68
CA ASN A 165 -18.63 -27.85 0.42
C ASN A 165 -18.57 -28.22 -1.07
N VAL A 166 -18.56 -27.22 -1.97
CA VAL A 166 -18.53 -27.43 -3.42
C VAL A 166 -17.23 -26.92 -4.05
N PRO A 167 -16.84 -27.42 -5.23
CA PRO A 167 -15.76 -26.82 -6.02
C PRO A 167 -15.97 -25.32 -6.29
N SER A 168 -14.88 -24.56 -6.41
CA SER A 168 -14.89 -23.09 -6.54
C SER A 168 -15.80 -22.58 -7.68
N TYR A 169 -15.82 -23.29 -8.81
CA TYR A 169 -16.63 -22.91 -9.97
C TYR A 169 -18.15 -23.07 -9.73
N LEU A 170 -18.57 -23.93 -8.79
CA LEU A 170 -19.97 -24.13 -8.41
C LEU A 170 -20.42 -23.23 -7.25
N SER A 171 -19.46 -22.66 -6.51
CA SER A 171 -19.74 -21.71 -5.42
C SER A 171 -20.34 -20.40 -5.97
N GLY A 172 -21.18 -19.72 -5.19
CA GLY A 172 -21.80 -18.44 -5.57
C GLY A 172 -20.79 -17.30 -5.76
N LEU A 173 -19.63 -17.42 -5.12
CA LEU A 173 -18.42 -16.64 -5.36
C LEU A 173 -17.22 -17.58 -5.47
N ASP A 174 -16.36 -17.38 -6.47
CA ASP A 174 -15.10 -18.10 -6.58
C ASP A 174 -14.21 -17.91 -5.33
N LYS A 175 -13.75 -19.03 -4.76
CA LYS A 175 -12.95 -19.08 -3.54
C LYS A 175 -11.61 -18.34 -3.68
N ARG A 176 -11.00 -18.36 -4.87
CA ARG A 176 -9.74 -17.65 -5.12
C ARG A 176 -9.98 -16.15 -5.17
N ILE A 177 -11.04 -15.69 -5.86
CA ILE A 177 -11.39 -14.26 -5.88
C ILE A 177 -11.65 -13.75 -4.46
N ALA A 178 -12.36 -14.50 -3.64
CA ALA A 178 -12.59 -14.13 -2.25
C ALA A 178 -11.29 -14.08 -1.43
N SER A 179 -10.42 -15.08 -1.58
CA SER A 179 -9.11 -15.11 -0.91
C SER A 179 -8.24 -13.91 -1.30
N ASP A 180 -8.14 -13.63 -2.59
CA ASP A 180 -7.37 -12.50 -3.12
C ASP A 180 -7.95 -11.15 -2.66
N LEU A 181 -9.27 -11.03 -2.59
CA LEU A 181 -9.95 -9.84 -2.07
C LEU A 181 -9.56 -9.59 -0.61
N LEU A 182 -9.73 -10.59 0.25
CA LEU A 182 -9.44 -10.43 1.68
C LEU A 182 -7.95 -10.23 1.95
N ASP A 183 -7.07 -10.83 1.13
CA ASP A 183 -5.63 -10.60 1.20
C ASP A 183 -5.26 -9.14 0.90
N ILE A 184 -5.81 -8.59 -0.18
CA ILE A 184 -5.61 -7.18 -0.53
C ILE A 184 -6.12 -6.26 0.57
N LEU A 185 -7.34 -6.49 1.06
CA LEU A 185 -7.92 -5.68 2.13
C LEU A 185 -7.04 -5.70 3.39
N TYR A 186 -6.56 -6.88 3.78
CA TYR A 186 -5.63 -6.99 4.90
C TYR A 186 -4.35 -6.18 4.67
N ASN A 187 -3.69 -6.38 3.52
CA ASN A 187 -2.38 -5.81 3.23
C ASN A 187 -2.41 -4.28 3.16
N VAL A 188 -3.50 -3.68 2.68
CA VAL A 188 -3.68 -2.21 2.60
C VAL A 188 -3.56 -1.53 3.97
N THR A 189 -4.05 -2.14 5.05
CA THR A 189 -3.86 -1.57 6.39
C THR A 189 -2.62 -2.14 7.09
N TYR A 190 -2.30 -3.42 6.86
CA TYR A 190 -1.23 -4.13 7.54
C TYR A 190 0.14 -3.45 7.39
N TYR A 191 0.53 -3.05 6.17
CA TYR A 191 1.82 -2.41 5.95
C TYR A 191 1.96 -1.08 6.71
N VAL A 192 0.87 -0.31 6.81
CA VAL A 192 0.89 0.98 7.52
C VAL A 192 0.88 0.76 9.02
N LYS A 193 -0.12 0.05 9.54
CA LYS A 193 -0.39 -0.07 10.98
C LYS A 193 0.56 -1.03 11.66
N GLU A 194 0.69 -2.26 11.16
CA GLU A 194 1.41 -3.32 11.87
C GLU A 194 2.91 -3.27 11.57
N ILE A 195 3.29 -3.19 10.29
CA ILE A 195 4.69 -3.18 9.88
C ILE A 195 5.34 -1.83 10.24
N VAL A 196 4.85 -0.73 9.68
CA VAL A 196 5.55 0.55 9.85
C VAL A 196 5.30 1.16 11.21
N LEU A 197 4.06 1.45 11.59
CA LEU A 197 3.78 2.19 12.83
C LEU A 197 4.07 1.36 14.10
N ASN A 198 3.61 0.11 14.16
CA ASN A 198 3.70 -0.70 15.38
C ASN A 198 5.04 -1.44 15.51
N ASN A 199 5.67 -1.84 14.40
CA ASN A 199 6.92 -2.57 14.44
C ASN A 199 8.13 -1.66 14.23
N HIS A 200 8.28 -0.99 13.07
CA HIS A 200 9.51 -0.24 12.76
C HIS A 200 9.59 1.14 13.43
N LEU A 201 8.48 1.87 13.52
CA LEU A 201 8.38 3.20 14.15
C LEU A 201 7.68 3.12 15.52
N ASN A 202 8.01 2.07 16.28
CA ASN A 202 7.61 1.95 17.67
C ASN A 202 8.37 2.96 18.55
N PHE A 203 7.92 3.13 19.79
CA PHE A 203 8.52 4.10 20.73
C PHE A 203 10.03 3.87 20.94
N PHE A 204 10.47 2.62 21.02
CA PHE A 204 11.86 2.26 21.23
C PHE A 204 12.76 2.60 20.03
N ASN A 205 12.30 2.33 18.82
CA ASN A 205 13.06 2.66 17.61
C ASN A 205 13.09 4.17 17.35
N LEU A 206 12.01 4.90 17.65
CA LEU A 206 12.02 6.36 17.61
C LEU A 206 13.03 6.94 18.60
N ASP A 207 13.06 6.46 19.83
CA ASP A 207 14.05 6.90 20.82
C ASP A 207 15.49 6.65 20.34
N LYS A 208 15.76 5.50 19.70
CA LYS A 208 17.05 5.22 19.07
C LYS A 208 17.41 6.20 17.96
N ILE A 209 16.48 6.50 17.06
CA ILE A 209 16.67 7.49 15.98
C ILE A 209 17.05 8.86 16.58
N LYS A 210 16.40 9.24 17.69
CA LYS A 210 16.66 10.50 18.40
C LYS A 210 18.10 10.57 18.93
N ILE A 211 18.53 9.55 19.66
CA ILE A 211 19.79 9.59 20.42
C ILE A 211 21.02 9.13 19.62
N ASN A 212 20.85 8.35 18.55
CA ASN A 212 21.99 7.82 17.80
C ASN A 212 22.58 8.88 16.87
N ASN A 213 23.80 9.34 17.17
CA ASN A 213 24.52 10.35 16.38
C ASN A 213 24.86 9.93 14.94
N ALA A 214 24.86 8.64 14.63
CA ALA A 214 25.07 8.15 13.26
C ALA A 214 23.87 8.43 12.35
N VAL A 215 22.68 8.65 12.91
CA VAL A 215 21.48 9.00 12.16
C VAL A 215 21.51 10.47 11.80
N LEU A 216 21.46 10.75 10.50
CA LEU A 216 21.51 12.10 9.96
C LEU A 216 20.09 12.71 9.86
N SER A 217 20.00 14.03 9.66
CA SER A 217 18.71 14.70 9.52
C SER A 217 17.98 14.22 8.26
N GLU A 218 18.74 13.99 7.19
CA GLU A 218 18.28 13.54 5.88
C GLU A 218 17.63 12.15 5.96
N ASP A 219 18.20 11.27 6.78
CA ASP A 219 17.64 9.94 7.04
C ASP A 219 16.24 10.03 7.68
N ILE A 220 16.09 10.90 8.68
CA ILE A 220 14.83 11.10 9.40
C ILE A 220 13.78 11.70 8.46
N VAL A 221 14.18 12.68 7.64
CA VAL A 221 13.32 13.30 6.62
C VAL A 221 12.88 12.26 5.58
N ALA A 222 13.77 11.36 5.17
CA ALA A 222 13.44 10.27 4.26
C ALA A 222 12.39 9.32 4.88
N ILE A 223 12.59 8.89 6.12
CA ILE A 223 11.63 8.06 6.85
C ILE A 223 10.26 8.75 6.95
N ASP A 224 10.22 10.04 7.31
CA ASP A 224 8.98 10.81 7.41
C ASP A 224 8.25 10.89 6.05
N THR A 225 8.99 11.15 4.97
CA THR A 225 8.45 11.23 3.61
C THR A 225 7.89 9.88 3.14
N TYR A 226 8.59 8.78 3.42
CA TYR A 226 8.12 7.44 3.10
C TYR A 226 6.87 7.06 3.91
N LEU A 227 6.82 7.43 5.20
CA LEU A 227 5.65 7.24 6.04
C LEU A 227 4.44 8.00 5.50
N GLU A 228 4.61 9.28 5.15
CA GLU A 228 3.55 10.10 4.54
C GLU A 228 3.05 9.49 3.23
N THR A 229 3.96 9.08 2.34
CA THR A 229 3.61 8.42 1.08
C THR A 229 2.80 7.14 1.32
N LEU A 230 3.20 6.33 2.30
CA LEU A 230 2.52 5.10 2.66
C LEU A 230 1.10 5.34 3.18
N ILE A 231 0.91 6.37 4.00
CA ILE A 231 -0.40 6.80 4.51
C ILE A 231 -1.29 7.28 3.34
N GLN A 232 -0.77 8.11 2.45
CA GLN A 232 -1.51 8.63 1.30
C GLN A 232 -1.94 7.50 0.34
N LEU A 233 -1.06 6.51 0.09
CA LEU A 233 -1.42 5.33 -0.70
C LEU A 233 -2.62 4.60 -0.10
N ARG A 234 -2.61 4.37 1.22
CA ARG A 234 -3.75 3.75 1.91
C ARG A 234 -5.02 4.58 1.76
N GLU A 235 -4.94 5.89 2.02
CA GLU A 235 -6.10 6.79 1.96
C GLU A 235 -6.71 6.86 0.55
N ASN A 236 -5.87 6.80 -0.49
CA ASN A 236 -6.32 6.76 -1.88
C ASN A 236 -6.95 5.42 -2.29
N LEU A 237 -6.56 4.31 -1.65
CA LEU A 237 -7.11 2.99 -1.93
C LEU A 237 -8.48 2.75 -1.29
N ILE A 238 -8.72 3.27 -0.07
CA ILE A 238 -9.99 3.09 0.66
C ILE A 238 -11.23 3.39 -0.21
N PRO A 239 -11.38 4.57 -0.85
CA PRO A 239 -12.58 4.87 -1.63
C PRO A 239 -12.75 3.93 -2.82
N LYS A 240 -11.66 3.50 -3.48
CA LYS A 240 -11.70 2.55 -4.60
C LYS A 240 -12.19 1.17 -4.15
N LEU A 241 -11.66 0.67 -3.03
CA LEU A 241 -12.08 -0.59 -2.44
C LEU A 241 -13.57 -0.57 -2.07
N CYS A 242 -14.01 0.49 -1.39
CA CYS A 242 -15.40 0.68 -1.00
C CYS A 242 -16.34 0.74 -2.21
N LEU A 243 -15.92 1.42 -3.29
CA LEU A 243 -16.66 1.51 -4.54
C LEU A 243 -16.83 0.13 -5.20
N TYR A 244 -15.75 -0.59 -5.44
CA TYR A 244 -15.81 -1.87 -6.17
C TYR A 244 -16.50 -2.98 -5.37
N ILE A 245 -16.34 -3.01 -4.04
CA ILE A 245 -17.14 -3.91 -3.18
C ILE A 245 -18.62 -3.54 -3.28
N SER A 246 -18.95 -2.26 -3.25
CA SER A 246 -20.34 -1.80 -3.36
C SER A 246 -20.97 -2.14 -4.71
N GLN A 247 -20.21 -1.96 -5.80
CA GLN A 247 -20.65 -2.29 -7.15
C GLN A 247 -20.84 -3.79 -7.32
N ALA A 248 -19.90 -4.62 -6.83
CA ALA A 248 -19.99 -6.07 -6.86
C ALA A 248 -21.24 -6.58 -6.14
N ALA A 249 -21.51 -6.07 -4.93
CA ALA A 249 -22.67 -6.47 -4.14
C ALA A 249 -24.01 -6.13 -4.80
N ALA A 250 -24.04 -5.10 -5.67
CA ALA A 250 -25.24 -4.72 -6.41
C ALA A 250 -25.48 -5.54 -7.69
N LYS A 251 -24.55 -6.41 -8.10
CA LYS A 251 -24.71 -7.20 -9.33
C LYS A 251 -25.60 -8.43 -9.10
N PRO A 252 -26.55 -8.71 -10.01
CA PRO A 252 -27.50 -9.82 -9.85
C PRO A 252 -26.91 -11.21 -10.14
N GLY A 253 -25.76 -11.30 -10.82
CA GLY A 253 -25.18 -12.56 -11.27
C GLY A 253 -23.71 -12.72 -10.89
N LYS A 254 -23.29 -13.98 -10.68
CA LYS A 254 -21.92 -14.35 -10.30
C LYS A 254 -20.87 -13.72 -11.21
N ALA A 255 -21.00 -13.88 -12.52
CA ALA A 255 -20.02 -13.37 -13.48
C ALA A 255 -19.84 -11.85 -13.41
N ALA A 256 -20.96 -11.09 -13.33
CA ALA A 256 -20.92 -9.64 -13.24
C ALA A 256 -20.35 -9.16 -11.89
N MET A 257 -20.71 -9.83 -10.79
CA MET A 257 -20.15 -9.58 -9.45
C MET A 257 -18.63 -9.82 -9.43
N GLU A 258 -18.18 -10.95 -9.97
CA GLU A 258 -16.77 -11.31 -10.05
C GLU A 258 -15.97 -10.36 -10.95
N ALA A 259 -16.57 -9.84 -12.02
CA ALA A 259 -15.94 -8.81 -12.86
C ALA A 259 -15.66 -7.51 -12.09
N GLU A 260 -16.56 -7.09 -11.20
CA GLU A 260 -16.31 -5.93 -10.33
C GLU A 260 -15.22 -6.24 -9.29
N LEU A 261 -15.23 -7.43 -8.68
CA LEU A 261 -14.19 -7.84 -7.73
C LEU A 261 -12.81 -8.02 -8.38
N LYS A 262 -12.77 -8.34 -9.67
CA LYS A 262 -11.51 -8.38 -10.43
C LYS A 262 -10.83 -7.03 -10.54
N LYS A 263 -11.57 -5.91 -10.48
CA LYS A 263 -10.96 -4.57 -10.42
C LYS A 263 -10.10 -4.38 -9.17
N ILE A 264 -10.38 -5.12 -8.10
CA ILE A 264 -9.55 -5.20 -6.90
C ILE A 264 -8.48 -6.27 -7.06
N THR A 265 -8.88 -7.47 -7.47
CA THR A 265 -8.05 -8.69 -7.34
C THR A 265 -7.10 -8.97 -8.50
N ASP A 266 -7.22 -8.25 -9.63
CA ASP A 266 -6.35 -8.40 -10.79
C ASP A 266 -4.87 -8.31 -10.39
N GLN A 267 -4.09 -9.27 -10.89
CA GLN A 267 -2.66 -9.36 -10.60
C GLN A 267 -1.88 -8.17 -11.19
N ASN A 268 -2.36 -7.63 -12.31
CA ASN A 268 -1.77 -6.48 -12.97
C ASN A 268 -2.58 -5.19 -12.71
N GLY A 269 -3.55 -5.24 -11.81
CA GLY A 269 -4.43 -4.11 -11.50
C GLY A 269 -3.74 -3.04 -10.66
N GLU A 270 -4.21 -1.79 -10.80
CA GLU A 270 -3.68 -0.63 -10.07
C GLU A 270 -3.68 -0.81 -8.54
N ILE A 271 -4.71 -1.49 -7.99
CA ILE A 271 -4.81 -1.73 -6.54
C ILE A 271 -3.69 -2.66 -6.08
N ARG A 272 -3.41 -3.74 -6.82
CA ARG A 272 -2.35 -4.67 -6.44
C ARG A 272 -0.97 -4.04 -6.61
N GLN A 273 -0.76 -3.27 -7.68
CA GLN A 273 0.47 -2.50 -7.85
C GLN A 273 0.69 -1.51 -6.69
N ALA A 274 -0.35 -0.81 -6.26
CA ALA A 274 -0.27 0.08 -5.10
C ALA A 274 0.08 -0.68 -3.82
N VAL A 275 -0.53 -1.84 -3.55
CA VAL A 275 -0.16 -2.69 -2.41
C VAL A 275 1.30 -3.16 -2.51
N GLY A 276 1.79 -3.50 -3.70
CA GLY A 276 3.20 -3.81 -3.94
C GLY A 276 4.13 -2.64 -3.61
N LYS A 277 3.76 -1.41 -4.00
CA LYS A 277 4.48 -0.19 -3.61
C LYS A 277 4.47 0.03 -2.09
N MET A 278 3.35 -0.24 -1.42
CA MET A 278 3.26 -0.15 0.05
C MET A 278 4.23 -1.12 0.74
N MET A 279 4.33 -2.35 0.22
CA MET A 279 5.32 -3.34 0.69
C MET A 279 6.74 -2.82 0.52
N ALA A 280 7.10 -2.33 -0.68
CA ALA A 280 8.43 -1.81 -0.96
C ALA A 280 8.80 -0.63 -0.05
N ILE A 281 7.90 0.35 0.10
CA ILE A 281 8.09 1.49 1.00
C ILE A 281 8.27 1.03 2.45
N SER A 282 7.45 0.08 2.91
CA SER A 282 7.58 -0.45 4.27
C SER A 282 8.93 -1.11 4.51
N LYS A 283 9.49 -1.76 3.48
CA LYS A 283 10.82 -2.36 3.53
C LYS A 283 11.93 -1.30 3.54
N THR A 284 11.80 -0.24 2.74
CA THR A 284 12.74 0.89 2.78
C THR A 284 12.77 1.56 4.15
N ILE A 285 11.61 1.76 4.79
CA ILE A 285 11.55 2.28 6.16
C ILE A 285 12.24 1.31 7.13
N GLU A 286 11.96 0.01 7.04
CA GLU A 286 12.64 -1.00 7.86
C GLU A 286 14.16 -0.91 7.73
N ASP A 287 14.67 -0.82 6.50
CA ASP A 287 16.11 -0.82 6.24
C ASP A 287 16.78 0.45 6.77
N LEU A 288 16.15 1.62 6.59
CA LEU A 288 16.62 2.88 7.16
C LEU A 288 16.66 2.80 8.70
N VAL A 289 15.58 2.32 9.33
CA VAL A 289 15.53 2.18 10.79
C VAL A 289 16.56 1.15 11.29
N ASN A 290 16.70 0.00 10.64
CA ASN A 290 17.56 -1.09 11.13
C ASN A 290 19.06 -0.82 10.94
N VAL A 291 19.47 -0.22 9.81
CA VAL A 291 20.87 0.20 9.59
C VAL A 291 21.30 1.21 10.65
N GLN A 292 20.35 2.04 11.10
CA GLN A 292 20.56 3.06 12.12
C GLN A 292 20.47 2.56 13.56
N VAL A 293 20.15 1.28 13.77
CA VAL A 293 19.94 0.67 15.10
C VAL A 293 21.06 -0.30 15.48
N GLN A 294 22.05 -0.53 14.59
CA GLN A 294 23.23 -1.31 14.92
C GLN A 294 24.25 -0.46 15.74
N PRO A 295 24.79 -1.02 16.83
CA PRO A 295 25.68 -0.32 17.77
C PRO A 295 27.07 -0.01 17.19
#